data_AF-A0A939ZW18-F1
#
_entry.id   AF-A0A939ZW18-F1
#
_cell.length_a   1.000
_cell.length_b   1.000
_cell.length_c   1.000
_cell.angle_alpha   90.00
_cell.angle_beta   90.00
_cell.angle_gamma   90.00
#
_symmetry.space_group_name_H-M   'P 1'
#
loop_
_entity.id
_entity.type
_entity.pdbx_description
1 polymer ?
#
loop_
_entity_poly.entity_id
_entity_poly.type
_entity_poly.pdbx_seq_one_letter_code
_entity_poly.pdbx_strand_id
1 'polypeptide(L)'
;ILSQHIGDLENEAAYDLFRRTAEDLKTLFSRRPSVVCCDMHPDYLSSRYAAEISAEPVRVQHHAAHAAAVMAEHGLTGPVIGVVFDGTGYGSDGAIWGGEFLAGCPHCFERPYHFEYIPLQGGDAAIREPVRSYVSYMHHCGEDVSGFPLLREALEHGINTCRSSSCGRLFDAAAWVCGIRNEPDYEARNSILLENMSEPTEEYLEVEVSDGLLKVADIIPRLEKALRGGMDPHRAASVFHRTIARLVLSACAGIRRETGYDRVCLCGGVFQNALLLGQSLSLLRNAGFDVYTGNTVPVNDGGLSLGQALIGQMTGE
;
A
#
# COMPACT_ATOMS: atom_id res chain seq x y z
N ILE A 1 -5.53 21.69 8.43
CA ILE A 1 -5.93 22.32 7.15
C ILE A 1 -5.11 21.66 6.07
N LEU A 2 -5.75 21.08 5.06
CA LEU A 2 -5.07 20.46 3.93
C LEU A 2 -4.81 21.50 2.85
N SER A 3 -3.69 21.38 2.14
CA SER A 3 -3.40 22.20 0.96
C SER A 3 -4.20 21.73 -0.25
N GLN A 4 -4.11 22.47 -1.35
CA GLN A 4 -4.38 21.94 -2.68
C GLN A 4 -3.43 20.78 -3.02
N HIS A 5 -3.75 20.00 -4.05
CA HIS A 5 -2.83 19.01 -4.61
C HIS A 5 -1.60 19.68 -5.21
N ILE A 6 -0.41 19.22 -4.81
CA ILE A 6 0.88 19.80 -5.21
C ILE A 6 1.55 18.97 -6.33
N GLY A 7 1.21 17.69 -6.44
CA GLY A 7 1.87 16.72 -7.32
C GLY A 7 3.09 16.05 -6.67
N ASP A 8 3.79 15.24 -7.46
CA ASP A 8 4.95 14.48 -6.98
C ASP A 8 6.15 15.38 -6.72
N LEU A 9 6.70 15.26 -5.52
CA LEU A 9 7.86 16.05 -5.07
C LEU A 9 9.17 15.43 -5.55
N GLU A 10 9.30 15.24 -6.86
CA GLU A 10 10.49 14.65 -7.51
C GLU A 10 11.33 15.69 -8.27
N ASN A 11 10.79 16.88 -8.50
CA ASN A 11 11.47 17.94 -9.25
C ASN A 11 11.47 19.28 -8.50
N GLU A 12 12.39 20.15 -8.89
CA GLU A 12 12.61 21.45 -8.25
C GLU A 12 11.37 22.35 -8.30
N ALA A 13 10.63 22.35 -9.41
CA ALA A 13 9.42 23.16 -9.55
C ALA A 13 8.32 22.75 -8.57
N ALA A 14 8.10 21.44 -8.38
CA ALA A 14 7.16 20.90 -7.40
C ALA A 14 7.60 21.21 -5.97
N TYR A 15 8.90 21.09 -5.68
CA TYR A 15 9.46 21.43 -4.36
C TYR A 15 9.32 22.91 -4.01
N ASP A 16 9.55 23.80 -4.98
CA ASP A 16 9.36 25.24 -4.81
C ASP A 16 7.89 25.60 -4.56
N LEU A 17 6.97 24.99 -5.33
CA LEU A 17 5.54 25.15 -5.12
C LEU A 17 5.11 24.68 -3.72
N PHE A 18 5.64 23.54 -3.27
CA PHE A 18 5.41 23.01 -1.93
C PHE A 18 5.84 23.98 -0.83
N ARG A 19 7.08 24.48 -0.89
CA ARG A 19 7.62 25.44 0.08
C ARG A 19 6.80 26.73 0.14
N ARG A 20 6.46 27.29 -1.03
CA ARG A 20 5.62 28.51 -1.10
C ARG A 20 4.24 28.28 -0.50
N THR A 21 3.60 27.17 -0.88
CA THR A 21 2.27 26.79 -0.35
C THR A 21 2.30 26.66 1.17
N ALA A 22 3.35 26.04 1.73
CA ALA A 22 3.49 25.88 3.18
C ALA A 22 3.59 27.25 3.89
N GLU A 23 4.36 28.20 3.36
CA GLU A 23 4.47 29.56 3.92
C GLU A 23 3.20 30.40 3.73
N ASP A 24 2.55 30.27 2.57
CA ASP A 24 1.28 30.95 2.27
C ASP A 24 0.19 30.49 3.24
N LEU A 25 0.09 29.19 3.53
CA LEU A 25 -0.88 28.65 4.50
C LEU A 25 -0.60 29.13 5.93
N LYS A 26 0.66 29.18 6.37
CA LYS A 26 1.04 29.74 7.68
C LYS A 26 0.59 31.20 7.80
N THR A 27 0.84 31.98 6.74
CA THR A 27 0.50 33.41 6.68
C THR A 27 -1.00 33.63 6.64
N LEU A 28 -1.71 32.98 5.71
CA LEU A 28 -3.15 33.15 5.47
C LEU A 28 -3.97 32.82 6.72
N PHE A 29 -3.62 31.75 7.43
CA PHE A 29 -4.34 31.33 8.63
C PHE A 29 -3.74 31.91 9.92
N SER A 30 -2.69 32.73 9.82
CA SER A 30 -1.97 33.30 10.97
C SER A 30 -1.57 32.23 11.99
N ARG A 31 -1.09 31.08 11.50
CA ARG A 31 -0.68 29.93 12.31
C ARG A 31 0.82 29.76 12.24
N ARG A 32 1.43 29.50 13.39
CA ARG A 32 2.81 29.01 13.49
C ARG A 32 2.75 27.59 14.07
N PRO A 33 3.17 26.56 13.33
CA PRO A 33 3.16 25.19 13.85
C PRO A 33 4.13 25.07 15.02
N SER A 34 3.67 24.52 16.14
CA SER A 34 4.52 24.16 17.29
C SER A 34 5.17 22.79 17.10
N VAL A 35 4.54 21.92 16.32
CA VAL A 35 5.00 20.58 15.97
C VAL A 35 5.03 20.45 14.45
N VAL A 36 6.10 19.87 13.92
CA VAL A 36 6.26 19.57 12.50
C VAL A 36 6.36 18.06 12.36
N CYS A 37 5.51 17.48 11.50
CA CYS A 37 5.51 16.05 11.21
C CYS A 37 6.04 15.80 9.80
N CYS A 38 6.67 14.64 9.60
CA CYS A 38 7.12 14.16 8.30
C CYS A 38 7.08 12.63 8.24
N ASP A 39 7.21 12.09 7.03
CA ASP A 39 7.34 10.64 6.85
C ASP A 39 8.64 10.13 7.47
N MET A 40 8.66 8.85 7.87
CA MET A 40 9.88 8.19 8.31
C MET A 40 10.94 8.13 7.21
N HIS A 41 10.56 8.13 5.93
CA HIS A 41 11.50 8.08 4.81
C HIS A 41 12.51 9.24 4.88
N PRO A 42 13.82 8.95 5.00
CA PRO A 42 14.83 9.99 5.22
C PRO A 42 15.08 10.87 3.99
N ASP A 43 14.94 10.30 2.79
CA ASP A 43 15.27 11.00 1.54
C ASP A 43 14.13 11.78 0.87
N TYR A 44 12.91 11.73 1.40
CA TYR A 44 11.82 12.53 0.85
C TYR A 44 12.13 14.03 0.96
N LEU A 45 11.87 14.79 -0.10
CA LEU A 45 12.06 16.24 -0.09
C LEU A 45 11.22 16.92 1.00
N SER A 46 10.03 16.39 1.29
CA SER A 46 9.18 16.83 2.41
C SER A 46 9.82 16.58 3.78
N SER A 47 10.48 15.43 3.99
CA SER A 47 11.23 15.12 5.21
C SER A 47 12.45 16.02 5.39
N ARG A 48 13.15 16.34 4.30
CA ARG A 48 14.27 17.31 4.32
C ARG A 48 13.79 18.70 4.69
N TYR A 49 12.70 19.16 4.07
CA TYR A 49 12.08 20.43 4.44
C TYR A 49 11.65 20.49 5.90
N ALA A 50 11.07 19.41 6.44
CA ALA A 50 10.69 19.34 7.84
C ALA A 50 11.90 19.51 8.79
N ALA A 51 13.06 18.94 8.44
CA ALA A 51 14.30 19.10 9.18
C ALA A 51 14.93 20.50 9.04
N GLU A 52 14.64 21.23 7.96
CA GLU A 52 15.07 22.64 7.80
C GLU A 52 14.31 23.58 8.76
N ILE A 53 13.02 23.30 9.00
CA ILE A 53 12.13 24.19 9.77
C ILE A 53 11.92 23.76 11.22
N SER A 54 12.33 22.55 11.59
CA SER A 54 12.26 22.03 12.96
C SER A 54 13.52 21.22 13.27
N ALA A 55 14.12 21.47 14.45
CA ALA A 55 15.27 20.69 14.91
C ALA A 55 14.91 19.23 15.20
N GLU A 56 13.67 18.98 15.64
CA GLU A 56 13.17 17.65 16.02
C GLU A 56 11.77 17.43 15.42
N PRO A 57 11.66 17.16 14.11
CA PRO A 57 10.37 16.83 13.51
C PRO A 57 9.90 15.45 13.97
N VAL A 58 8.60 15.31 14.22
CA VAL A 58 7.98 14.02 14.54
C VAL A 58 7.95 13.18 13.26
N ARG A 59 8.67 12.05 13.27
CA ARG A 59 8.67 11.09 12.18
C ARG A 59 7.49 10.14 12.35
N VAL A 60 6.62 10.11 11.36
CA VAL A 60 5.39 9.32 11.36
C VAL A 60 5.53 8.21 10.33
N GLN A 61 5.24 6.97 10.73
CA GLN A 61 5.28 5.84 9.82
C GLN A 61 4.19 5.99 8.75
N HIS A 62 4.57 5.77 7.49
CA HIS A 62 3.73 6.00 6.31
C HIS A 62 2.35 5.34 6.38
N HIS A 63 2.32 4.04 6.70
CA HIS A 63 1.07 3.27 6.72
C HIS A 63 0.19 3.60 7.93
N ALA A 64 0.80 3.93 9.07
CA ALA A 64 0.12 4.46 10.24
C ALA A 64 -0.54 5.81 9.93
N ALA A 65 0.10 6.67 9.13
CA ALA A 65 -0.48 7.91 8.66
C ALA A 65 -1.69 7.66 7.74
N HIS A 66 -1.65 6.69 6.82
CA HIS A 66 -2.82 6.31 6.02
C HIS A 66 -4.01 5.88 6.90
N ALA A 67 -3.79 4.99 7.86
CA ALA A 67 -4.84 4.55 8.78
C ALA A 67 -5.37 5.71 9.63
N ALA A 68 -4.47 6.55 10.17
CA ALA A 68 -4.83 7.72 10.97
C ALA A 68 -5.60 8.78 10.16
N ALA A 69 -5.35 8.92 8.86
CA ALA A 69 -6.09 9.84 8.00
C ALA A 69 -7.57 9.44 7.89
N VAL A 70 -7.87 8.14 7.72
CA VAL A 70 -9.25 7.64 7.75
C VAL A 70 -9.88 7.83 9.12
N MET A 71 -9.14 7.55 10.20
CA MET A 71 -9.63 7.79 11.56
C MET A 71 -9.97 9.27 11.80
N ALA A 72 -9.12 10.18 11.34
CA ALA A 72 -9.32 11.62 11.44
C ALA A 72 -10.57 12.08 10.71
N GLU A 73 -10.77 11.60 9.47
CA GLU A 73 -11.93 11.96 8.66
C GLU A 73 -13.25 11.54 9.33
N HIS A 74 -13.30 10.34 9.89
CA HIS A 74 -14.51 9.78 10.50
C HIS A 74 -14.65 10.09 12.00
N GLY A 75 -13.71 10.86 12.58
CA GLY A 75 -13.72 11.20 14.01
C GLY A 75 -13.62 9.98 14.93
N LEU A 76 -12.93 8.91 14.48
CA LEU A 76 -12.86 7.66 15.22
C LEU A 76 -11.99 7.80 16.46
N THR A 77 -12.56 7.48 17.61
CA THR A 77 -11.86 7.44 18.90
C THR A 77 -11.70 5.99 19.35
N GLY A 78 -10.50 5.60 19.77
CA GLY A 78 -10.16 4.21 20.16
C GLY A 78 -9.57 3.35 19.04
N PRO A 79 -9.32 2.07 19.31
CA PRO A 79 -8.53 1.23 18.41
C PRO A 79 -9.30 0.80 17.16
N VAL A 80 -8.54 0.58 16.09
CA VAL A 80 -9.01 0.09 14.79
C VAL A 80 -8.04 -0.95 14.22
N ILE A 81 -8.51 -1.68 13.21
CA ILE A 81 -7.68 -2.46 12.29
C ILE A 81 -7.45 -1.60 11.04
N GLY A 82 -6.22 -1.20 10.77
CA GLY A 82 -5.86 -0.47 9.55
C GLY A 82 -5.39 -1.44 8.47
N VAL A 83 -6.14 -1.61 7.39
CA VAL A 83 -5.69 -2.34 6.20
C VAL A 83 -5.11 -1.33 5.24
N VAL A 84 -3.79 -1.38 5.06
CA VAL A 84 -3.04 -0.38 4.30
C VAL A 84 -2.38 -1.03 3.10
N PHE A 85 -3.02 -0.89 1.93
CA PHE A 85 -2.52 -1.45 0.67
C PHE A 85 -2.05 -0.35 -0.26
N ASP A 86 -0.77 -0.39 -0.58
CA ASP A 86 -0.10 0.66 -1.31
C ASP A 86 0.97 0.13 -2.27
N GLY A 87 1.49 1.03 -3.12
CA GLY A 87 2.61 0.76 -4.01
C GLY A 87 3.93 0.67 -3.27
N THR A 88 4.27 1.69 -2.50
CA THR A 88 5.56 1.80 -1.80
C THR A 88 5.43 2.70 -0.59
N GLY A 89 5.74 2.18 0.60
CA GLY A 89 5.99 3.02 1.76
C GLY A 89 7.18 2.52 2.57
N TYR A 90 7.87 3.44 3.23
CA TYR A 90 9.07 3.12 4.00
C TYR A 90 8.72 2.33 5.26
N GLY A 91 9.16 1.07 5.33
CA GLY A 91 9.00 0.21 6.47
C GLY A 91 9.92 0.60 7.63
N SER A 92 9.49 0.37 8.87
CA SER A 92 10.31 0.63 10.05
C SER A 92 11.52 -0.32 10.16
N ASP A 93 11.51 -1.42 9.42
CA ASP A 93 12.59 -2.40 9.30
C ASP A 93 13.45 -2.20 8.03
N GLY A 94 13.25 -1.08 7.31
CA GLY A 94 13.97 -0.75 6.08
C GLY A 94 13.50 -1.52 4.84
N ALA A 95 12.44 -2.33 4.96
CA ALA A 95 11.79 -2.95 3.81
C ALA A 95 10.81 -1.98 3.12
N ILE A 96 10.42 -2.29 1.90
CA ILE A 96 9.31 -1.61 1.21
C ILE A 96 8.02 -2.27 1.69
N TRP A 97 7.15 -1.49 2.32
CA TRP A 97 5.84 -1.92 2.75
C TRP A 97 4.77 -1.53 1.72
N GLY A 98 3.60 -2.16 1.83
CA GLY A 98 2.43 -1.85 1.01
C GLY A 98 1.34 -2.92 1.04
N GLY A 99 1.43 -3.90 1.93
CA GLY A 99 0.48 -5.00 2.11
C GLY A 99 0.26 -5.26 3.59
N GLU A 100 -0.10 -4.20 4.32
CA GLU A 100 0.03 -4.15 5.78
C GLU A 100 -1.31 -4.18 6.49
N PHE A 101 -1.35 -4.84 7.65
CA PHE A 101 -2.48 -4.83 8.56
C PHE A 101 -2.00 -4.36 9.92
N LEU A 102 -2.41 -3.15 10.28
CA LEU A 102 -2.09 -2.48 11.53
C LEU A 102 -3.22 -2.68 12.54
N ALA A 103 -2.90 -2.70 13.82
CA ALA A 103 -3.88 -2.74 14.90
C ALA A 103 -3.51 -1.76 16.00
N GLY A 104 -4.46 -0.93 16.45
CA GLY A 104 -4.25 0.00 17.55
C GLY A 104 -4.84 1.38 17.30
N CYS A 105 -4.22 2.38 17.92
CA CYS A 105 -4.61 3.79 17.86
C CYS A 105 -3.52 4.60 17.11
N PRO A 106 -3.79 5.86 16.69
CA PRO A 106 -2.86 6.65 15.88
C PRO A 106 -1.43 6.75 16.45
N HIS A 107 -1.28 6.83 17.77
CA HIS A 107 0.03 6.93 18.43
C HIS A 107 0.68 5.58 18.80
N CYS A 108 0.02 4.44 18.54
CA CYS A 108 0.50 3.12 18.94
C CYS A 108 -0.02 2.00 18.02
N PHE A 109 0.14 2.15 16.71
CA PHE A 109 -0.14 1.06 15.79
C PHE A 109 0.93 -0.03 15.89
N GLU A 110 0.48 -1.26 16.08
CA GLU A 110 1.28 -2.47 15.90
C GLU A 110 1.01 -3.04 14.51
N ARG A 111 1.94 -3.85 14.00
CA ARG A 111 1.82 -4.54 12.70
C ARG A 111 1.69 -6.06 12.92
N PRO A 112 0.51 -6.55 13.34
CA PRO A 112 0.33 -7.97 13.63
C PRO A 112 0.27 -8.84 12.38
N TYR A 113 -0.19 -8.31 11.24
CA TYR A 113 -0.29 -9.07 10.00
C TYR A 113 0.30 -8.29 8.81
N HIS A 114 0.94 -9.01 7.89
CA HIS A 114 1.46 -8.42 6.65
C HIS A 114 1.68 -9.46 5.55
N PHE A 115 1.73 -9.00 4.30
CA PHE A 115 2.16 -9.83 3.17
C PHE A 115 3.60 -10.29 3.37
N GLU A 116 3.88 -11.53 2.98
CA GLU A 116 5.24 -12.04 3.04
C GLU A 116 6.21 -11.22 2.19
N TYR A 117 7.46 -11.15 2.66
CA TYR A 117 8.48 -10.37 1.98
C TYR A 117 9.00 -11.11 0.74
N ILE A 118 8.86 -10.44 -0.40
CA ILE A 118 9.39 -10.87 -1.69
C ILE A 118 10.67 -10.11 -1.98
N PRO A 119 11.74 -10.77 -2.47
CA PRO A 119 12.92 -10.09 -2.97
C PRO A 119 12.57 -9.35 -4.26
N LEU A 120 12.40 -8.02 -4.17
CA LEU A 120 12.08 -7.17 -5.30
C LEU A 120 13.35 -6.61 -5.92
N GLN A 121 13.60 -6.98 -7.17
CA GLN A 121 14.74 -6.46 -7.92
C GLN A 121 14.42 -5.06 -8.49
N GLY A 122 15.32 -4.10 -8.25
CA GLY A 122 15.29 -2.79 -8.89
C GLY A 122 14.66 -1.64 -8.09
N GLY A 123 14.05 -1.89 -6.93
CA GLY A 123 13.38 -0.86 -6.13
C GLY A 123 12.35 -0.09 -6.98
N ASP A 124 12.49 1.22 -7.10
CA ASP A 124 11.63 2.08 -7.92
C ASP A 124 11.59 1.68 -9.40
N ALA A 125 12.63 1.03 -9.92
CA ALA A 125 12.62 0.53 -11.29
C ALA A 125 11.52 -0.53 -11.51
N ALA A 126 11.10 -1.26 -10.46
CA ALA A 126 10.01 -2.22 -10.56
C ALA A 126 8.63 -1.55 -10.79
N ILE A 127 8.49 -0.26 -10.49
CA ILE A 127 7.29 0.53 -10.81
C ILE A 127 7.19 0.73 -12.33
N ARG A 128 8.32 0.99 -12.99
CA ARG A 128 8.39 1.26 -14.44
C ARG A 128 8.51 -0.01 -15.27
N GLU A 129 9.05 -1.08 -14.68
CA GLU A 129 9.27 -2.35 -15.35
C GLU A 129 8.55 -3.50 -14.59
N PRO A 130 7.23 -3.68 -14.80
CA PRO A 130 6.40 -4.69 -14.13
C PRO A 130 6.92 -6.13 -14.24
N VAL A 131 7.70 -6.42 -15.28
CA VAL A 131 8.40 -7.70 -15.45
C VAL A 131 9.27 -8.04 -14.23
N ARG A 132 9.88 -7.04 -13.59
CA ARG A 132 10.71 -7.23 -12.40
C ARG A 132 9.88 -7.78 -11.24
N SER A 133 8.67 -7.27 -11.04
CA SER A 133 7.73 -7.78 -10.05
C SER A 133 7.37 -9.23 -10.37
N TYR A 134 6.92 -9.53 -11.59
CA TYR A 134 6.59 -10.89 -12.00
C TYR A 134 7.76 -11.87 -11.78
N VAL A 135 8.96 -11.56 -12.27
CA VAL A 135 10.14 -12.44 -12.12
C VAL A 135 10.50 -12.61 -10.64
N SER A 136 10.38 -11.56 -9.83
CA SER A 136 10.64 -11.62 -8.38
C SER A 136 9.71 -12.62 -7.67
N TYR A 137 8.41 -12.60 -7.98
CA TYR A 137 7.43 -13.55 -7.44
C TYR A 137 7.69 -14.98 -7.91
N MET A 138 7.91 -15.17 -9.22
CA MET A 138 8.18 -16.51 -9.79
C MET A 138 9.47 -17.11 -9.22
N HIS A 139 10.54 -16.32 -9.14
CA HIS A 139 11.82 -16.75 -8.56
C HIS A 139 11.68 -17.09 -7.07
N HIS A 140 10.94 -16.28 -6.30
CA HIS A 140 10.70 -16.56 -4.88
C HIS A 140 10.00 -17.91 -4.64
N CYS A 141 9.09 -18.30 -5.54
CA CYS A 141 8.43 -19.60 -5.51
C CYS A 141 9.26 -20.75 -6.09
N GLY A 142 10.47 -20.49 -6.60
CA GLY A 142 11.31 -21.50 -7.26
C GLY A 142 10.81 -21.93 -8.64
N GLU A 143 9.98 -21.11 -9.29
CA GLU A 143 9.50 -21.35 -10.65
C GLU A 143 10.57 -21.02 -11.71
N ASP A 144 10.41 -21.57 -12.91
CA ASP A 144 11.35 -21.34 -14.01
C ASP A 144 11.26 -19.91 -14.56
N VAL A 145 12.32 -19.14 -14.31
CA VAL A 145 12.52 -17.78 -14.84
C VAL A 145 13.68 -17.68 -15.83
N SER A 146 14.09 -18.80 -16.45
CA SER A 146 15.20 -18.87 -17.40
C SER A 146 15.06 -17.94 -18.62
N GLY A 147 13.82 -17.55 -18.97
CA GLY A 147 13.54 -16.53 -19.98
C GLY A 147 14.02 -15.11 -19.62
N PHE A 148 14.44 -14.87 -18.38
CA PHE A 148 14.88 -13.57 -17.86
C PHE A 148 16.26 -13.68 -17.18
N PRO A 149 17.32 -14.08 -17.90
CA PRO A 149 18.61 -14.45 -17.30
C PRO A 149 19.21 -13.32 -16.46
N LEU A 150 19.16 -12.07 -16.93
CA LEU A 150 19.71 -10.93 -16.17
C LEU A 150 18.99 -10.69 -14.83
N LEU A 151 17.67 -10.80 -14.81
CA LEU A 151 16.88 -10.61 -13.58
C LEU A 151 17.07 -11.77 -12.62
N ARG A 152 17.14 -13.00 -13.14
CA ARG A 152 17.44 -14.20 -12.35
C ARG A 152 18.79 -14.07 -11.66
N GLU A 153 19.87 -13.80 -12.41
CA GLU A 153 21.22 -13.64 -11.83
C GLU A 153 21.27 -12.50 -10.82
N ALA A 154 20.57 -11.39 -11.08
CA ALA A 154 20.49 -10.28 -10.13
C ALA A 154 19.79 -10.68 -8.82
N LEU A 155 18.69 -11.43 -8.90
CA LEU A 155 17.98 -11.93 -7.72
C LEU A 155 18.80 -12.98 -6.95
N GLU A 156 19.45 -13.92 -7.64
CA GLU A 156 20.30 -14.96 -7.04
C GLU A 156 21.49 -14.36 -6.28
N HIS A 157 22.06 -13.26 -6.79
CA HIS A 157 23.20 -12.55 -6.19
C HIS A 157 22.80 -11.34 -5.33
N GLY A 158 21.50 -11.05 -5.16
CA GLY A 158 21.02 -9.92 -4.37
C GLY A 158 21.43 -8.54 -4.92
N ILE A 159 21.66 -8.42 -6.23
CA ILE A 159 22.08 -7.18 -6.88
C ILE A 159 20.88 -6.22 -6.98
N ASN A 160 20.97 -5.11 -6.25
CA ASN A 160 19.90 -4.10 -6.16
C ASN A 160 18.53 -4.72 -5.83
N THR A 161 18.54 -5.63 -4.86
CA THR A 161 17.34 -6.33 -4.39
C THR A 161 16.95 -5.82 -3.01
N CYS A 162 15.67 -5.53 -2.82
CA CYS A 162 15.11 -5.09 -1.56
C CYS A 162 13.99 -6.04 -1.11
N ARG A 163 13.70 -6.10 0.19
CA ARG A 163 12.55 -6.86 0.69
C ARG A 163 11.30 -6.01 0.50
N SER A 164 10.25 -6.58 -0.08
CA SER A 164 9.00 -5.88 -0.32
C SER A 164 7.78 -6.70 0.08
N SER A 165 6.85 -6.10 0.82
CA SER A 165 5.50 -6.63 1.10
C SER A 165 4.42 -5.86 0.31
N SER A 166 4.81 -5.16 -0.76
CA SER A 166 3.92 -4.28 -1.53
C SER A 166 2.77 -5.02 -2.21
N CYS A 167 1.54 -4.58 -1.93
CA CYS A 167 0.35 -5.01 -2.66
C CYS A 167 0.35 -4.47 -4.09
N GLY A 168 0.82 -3.23 -4.32
CA GLY A 168 0.94 -2.69 -5.68
C GLY A 168 1.86 -3.52 -6.58
N ARG A 169 3.01 -4.00 -6.06
CA ARG A 169 3.92 -4.87 -6.83
C ARG A 169 3.31 -6.24 -7.11
N LEU A 170 2.48 -6.76 -6.19
CA LEU A 170 1.70 -7.98 -6.43
C LEU A 170 0.69 -7.78 -7.57
N PHE A 171 0.00 -6.63 -7.61
CA PHE A 171 -0.89 -6.27 -8.71
C PHE A 171 -0.16 -6.15 -10.04
N ASP A 172 1.05 -5.56 -10.06
CA ASP A 172 1.87 -5.48 -11.27
C ASP A 172 2.24 -6.88 -11.81
N ALA A 173 2.59 -7.81 -10.92
CA ALA A 173 2.86 -9.21 -11.28
C ALA A 173 1.59 -9.92 -11.80
N ALA A 174 0.44 -9.68 -11.18
CA ALA A 174 -0.84 -10.23 -11.61
C ALA A 174 -1.26 -9.70 -12.99
N ALA A 175 -1.05 -8.41 -13.24
CA ALA A 175 -1.29 -7.78 -14.53
C ALA A 175 -0.41 -8.39 -15.63
N TRP A 176 0.86 -8.63 -15.33
CA TRP A 176 1.81 -9.26 -16.25
C TRP A 176 1.36 -10.65 -16.70
N VAL A 177 0.93 -11.51 -15.76
CA VAL A 177 0.46 -12.86 -16.09
C VAL A 177 -0.85 -12.82 -16.88
N CYS A 178 -1.74 -11.88 -16.58
CA CYS A 178 -2.99 -11.68 -17.32
C CYS A 178 -2.81 -11.04 -18.71
N GLY A 179 -1.57 -10.79 -19.14
CA GLY A 179 -1.24 -10.31 -20.48
C GLY A 179 -1.07 -8.79 -20.61
N ILE A 180 -1.18 -8.04 -19.51
CA ILE A 180 -0.91 -6.60 -19.47
C ILE A 180 0.59 -6.40 -19.21
N ARG A 181 1.39 -6.40 -20.28
CA ARG A 181 2.86 -6.41 -20.21
C ARG A 181 3.52 -5.09 -20.60
N ASN A 182 2.73 -4.03 -20.67
CA ASN A 182 3.22 -2.72 -21.11
C ASN A 182 4.01 -2.05 -19.97
N GLU A 183 5.03 -1.29 -20.34
CA GLU A 183 5.62 -0.30 -19.46
C GLU A 183 4.56 0.80 -19.21
N PRO A 184 4.25 1.13 -17.94
CA PRO A 184 3.27 2.13 -17.62
C PRO A 184 3.79 3.54 -17.93
N ASP A 185 2.98 4.34 -18.60
CA ASP A 185 3.22 5.77 -18.88
C ASP A 185 2.70 6.69 -17.75
N TYR A 186 2.00 6.12 -16.77
CA TYR A 186 1.58 6.77 -15.53
C TYR A 186 1.43 5.73 -14.41
N GLU A 187 1.46 6.19 -13.16
CA GLU A 187 1.39 5.34 -11.98
C GLU A 187 0.13 4.45 -11.97
N ALA A 188 0.29 3.20 -11.51
CA ALA A 188 -0.77 2.21 -11.36
C ALA A 188 -1.54 1.81 -12.64
N ARG A 189 -1.11 2.23 -13.84
CA ARG A 189 -1.78 1.90 -15.11
C ARG A 189 -2.13 0.42 -15.25
N ASN A 190 -1.18 -0.47 -14.96
CA ASN A 190 -1.39 -1.91 -15.14
C ASN A 190 -2.40 -2.47 -14.13
N SER A 191 -2.41 -1.93 -12.91
CA SER A 191 -3.43 -2.26 -11.90
C SER A 191 -4.82 -1.80 -12.34
N ILE A 192 -4.94 -0.61 -12.94
CA ILE A 192 -6.21 -0.08 -13.49
C ILE A 192 -6.69 -0.92 -14.68
N LEU A 193 -5.78 -1.32 -15.58
CA LEU A 193 -6.14 -2.20 -16.70
C LEU A 193 -6.59 -3.58 -16.22
N LEU A 194 -5.95 -4.13 -15.18
CA LEU A 194 -6.33 -5.40 -14.57
C LEU A 194 -7.72 -5.32 -13.93
N GLU A 195 -8.03 -4.20 -13.28
CA GLU A 195 -9.37 -3.91 -12.76
C GLU A 195 -10.41 -3.88 -13.89
N ASN A 196 -10.16 -3.08 -14.94
CA ASN A 196 -11.11 -2.86 -16.02
C ASN A 196 -11.44 -4.12 -16.83
N MET A 197 -10.50 -5.07 -16.92
CA MET A 197 -10.73 -6.33 -17.62
C MET A 197 -11.42 -7.39 -16.75
N SER A 198 -11.57 -7.17 -15.44
CA SER A 198 -12.15 -8.17 -14.54
C SER A 198 -13.65 -8.34 -14.76
N GLU A 199 -14.11 -9.59 -14.81
CA GLU A 199 -15.53 -9.98 -14.87
C GLU A 199 -16.07 -10.51 -13.53
N PRO A 200 -17.39 -10.44 -13.24
CA PRO A 200 -17.93 -10.97 -11.99
C PRO A 200 -17.62 -12.47 -11.78
N THR A 201 -17.07 -12.82 -10.61
CA THR A 201 -16.83 -14.22 -10.20
C THR A 201 -16.90 -14.39 -8.70
N GLU A 202 -17.27 -15.60 -8.26
CA GLU A 202 -17.21 -16.00 -6.86
C GLU A 202 -15.96 -16.85 -6.55
N GLU A 203 -15.16 -17.17 -7.56
CA GLU A 203 -13.94 -17.97 -7.44
C GLU A 203 -12.77 -17.17 -6.87
N TYR A 204 -11.97 -17.83 -6.04
CA TYR A 204 -10.77 -17.27 -5.43
C TYR A 204 -9.78 -18.38 -5.13
N LEU A 205 -8.53 -18.00 -4.91
CA LEU A 205 -7.47 -18.89 -4.44
C LEU A 205 -7.42 -18.82 -2.91
N GLU A 206 -7.39 -19.98 -2.25
CA GLU A 206 -7.05 -20.03 -0.83
C GLU A 206 -5.58 -19.66 -0.65
N VAL A 207 -5.30 -18.79 0.32
CA VAL A 207 -3.95 -18.32 0.63
C VAL A 207 -3.68 -18.59 2.11
N GLU A 208 -2.52 -19.16 2.39
CA GLU A 208 -2.13 -19.51 3.75
C GLU A 208 -1.84 -18.25 4.57
N VAL A 209 -2.33 -18.24 5.81
CA VAL A 209 -2.01 -17.21 6.81
C VAL A 209 -1.47 -17.92 8.04
N SER A 210 -0.20 -17.67 8.36
CA SER A 210 0.51 -18.33 9.46
C SER A 210 1.26 -17.29 10.27
N ASP A 211 1.00 -17.23 11.58
CA ASP A 211 1.67 -16.34 12.53
C ASP A 211 1.72 -14.86 12.05
N GLY A 212 0.58 -14.35 11.55
CA GLY A 212 0.47 -12.99 11.02
C GLY A 212 0.99 -12.81 9.59
N LEU A 213 1.69 -13.80 9.03
CA LEU A 213 2.26 -13.72 7.68
C LEU A 213 1.28 -14.26 6.63
N LEU A 214 0.92 -13.42 5.65
CA LEU A 214 0.08 -13.80 4.51
C LEU A 214 0.97 -14.28 3.36
N LYS A 215 0.83 -15.56 2.98
CA LYS A 215 1.65 -16.25 1.98
C LYS A 215 1.23 -15.95 0.54
N VAL A 216 1.35 -14.70 0.13
CA VAL A 216 0.85 -14.20 -1.16
C VAL A 216 1.70 -14.58 -2.37
N ALA A 217 2.90 -15.15 -2.18
CA ALA A 217 3.82 -15.39 -3.29
C ALA A 217 3.26 -16.38 -4.33
N ASP A 218 2.60 -17.44 -3.85
CA ASP A 218 2.11 -18.55 -4.66
C ASP A 218 0.92 -18.17 -5.58
N ILE A 219 0.29 -17.01 -5.34
CA ILE A 219 -0.83 -16.49 -6.13
C ILE A 219 -0.41 -16.36 -7.60
N ILE A 220 0.78 -15.81 -7.87
CA ILE A 220 1.24 -15.51 -9.23
C ILE A 220 1.50 -16.80 -10.03
N PRO A 221 2.31 -17.79 -9.56
CA PRO A 221 2.45 -19.08 -10.24
C PRO A 221 1.13 -19.82 -10.45
N ARG A 222 0.23 -19.78 -9.47
CA ARG A 222 -1.08 -20.47 -9.56
C ARG A 222 -1.98 -19.84 -10.61
N LEU A 223 -2.02 -18.51 -10.71
CA LEU A 223 -2.72 -17.81 -11.79
C LEU A 223 -2.12 -18.14 -13.15
N GLU A 224 -0.79 -18.11 -13.28
CA GLU A 224 -0.12 -18.44 -14.54
C GLU A 224 -0.42 -19.88 -14.98
N LYS A 225 -0.39 -20.84 -14.06
CA LYS A 225 -0.74 -22.23 -14.33
C LYS A 225 -2.20 -22.37 -14.77
N ALA A 226 -3.12 -21.66 -14.15
CA ALA A 226 -4.53 -21.66 -14.53
C ALA A 226 -4.74 -21.10 -15.94
N LEU A 227 -4.06 -20.00 -16.28
CA LEU A 227 -4.08 -19.39 -17.62
C LEU A 227 -3.51 -20.35 -18.68
N ARG A 228 -2.38 -21.01 -18.41
CA ARG A 228 -1.83 -22.07 -19.30
C ARG A 228 -2.78 -23.26 -19.45
N GLY A 229 -3.60 -23.52 -18.43
CA GLY A 229 -4.67 -24.52 -18.45
C GLY A 229 -5.93 -24.10 -19.20
N GLY A 230 -5.95 -22.92 -19.81
CA GLY A 230 -7.07 -22.41 -20.61
C GLY A 230 -8.08 -21.56 -19.83
N MET A 231 -7.75 -21.11 -18.61
CA MET A 231 -8.55 -20.09 -17.92
C MET A 231 -8.53 -18.78 -18.72
N ASP A 232 -9.69 -18.15 -18.84
CA ASP A 232 -9.82 -16.82 -19.45
C ASP A 232 -9.04 -15.76 -18.62
N PRO A 233 -8.20 -14.91 -19.23
CA PRO A 233 -7.53 -13.79 -18.56
C PRO A 233 -8.46 -12.85 -17.78
N HIS A 234 -9.65 -12.57 -18.29
CA HIS A 234 -10.66 -11.73 -17.63
C HIS A 234 -11.13 -12.38 -16.32
N ARG A 235 -11.34 -13.70 -16.33
CA ARG A 235 -11.68 -14.48 -15.14
C ARG A 235 -10.50 -14.57 -14.16
N ALA A 236 -9.27 -14.75 -14.66
CA ALA A 236 -8.07 -14.79 -13.83
C ALA A 236 -7.85 -13.48 -13.07
N ALA A 237 -8.04 -12.34 -13.74
CA ALA A 237 -7.99 -11.01 -13.13
C ALA A 237 -8.99 -10.89 -11.97
N SER A 238 -10.21 -11.40 -12.14
CA SER A 238 -11.24 -11.37 -11.10
C SER A 238 -10.96 -12.32 -9.94
N VAL A 239 -10.46 -13.53 -10.23
CA VAL A 239 -10.00 -14.49 -9.21
C VAL A 239 -8.90 -13.86 -8.36
N PHE A 240 -7.98 -13.12 -8.97
CA PHE A 240 -6.95 -12.37 -8.25
C PHE A 240 -7.56 -11.32 -7.30
N HIS A 241 -8.40 -10.41 -7.80
CA HIS A 241 -9.02 -9.37 -6.96
C HIS A 241 -9.81 -9.98 -5.79
N ARG A 242 -10.60 -11.03 -6.06
CA ARG A 242 -11.38 -11.71 -5.04
C ARG A 242 -10.50 -12.44 -4.03
N THR A 243 -9.38 -13.01 -4.45
CA THR A 243 -8.38 -13.60 -3.56
C THR A 243 -7.85 -12.57 -2.57
N ILE A 244 -7.47 -11.37 -3.06
CA ILE A 244 -6.99 -10.29 -2.20
C ILE A 244 -8.09 -9.79 -1.24
N ALA A 245 -9.33 -9.62 -1.72
CA ALA A 245 -10.44 -9.21 -0.87
C ALA A 245 -10.77 -10.25 0.24
N ARG A 246 -10.64 -11.54 -0.07
CA ARG A 246 -10.80 -12.64 0.90
C ARG A 246 -9.66 -12.68 1.90
N LEU A 247 -8.42 -12.39 1.47
CA LEU A 247 -7.28 -12.23 2.35
C LEU A 247 -7.48 -11.10 3.37
N VAL A 248 -8.02 -9.96 2.92
CA VAL A 248 -8.38 -8.85 3.81
C VAL A 248 -9.33 -9.32 4.91
N LEU A 249 -10.41 -10.03 4.54
CA LEU A 249 -11.34 -10.58 5.51
C LEU A 249 -10.66 -11.55 6.49
N SER A 250 -9.83 -12.47 5.99
CA SER A 250 -9.14 -13.47 6.81
C SER A 250 -8.20 -12.83 7.84
N ALA A 251 -7.41 -11.82 7.42
CA ALA A 251 -6.50 -11.10 8.30
C ALA A 251 -7.26 -10.27 9.34
N CYS A 252 -8.30 -9.51 8.94
CA CYS A 252 -9.14 -8.76 9.88
C CYS A 252 -9.83 -9.68 10.89
N ALA A 253 -10.31 -10.86 10.46
CA ALA A 253 -10.88 -11.85 11.36
C ALA A 253 -9.84 -12.43 12.34
N GLY A 254 -8.61 -12.64 11.89
CA GLY A 254 -7.48 -13.01 12.74
C GLY A 254 -7.22 -11.98 13.83
N ILE A 255 -7.00 -10.72 13.43
CA ILE A 255 -6.73 -9.60 14.34
C ILE A 255 -7.90 -9.40 15.31
N ARG A 256 -9.15 -9.49 14.86
CA ARG A 256 -10.32 -9.41 15.75
C ARG A 256 -10.30 -10.50 16.83
N ARG A 257 -9.92 -11.74 16.51
CA ARG A 257 -9.84 -12.81 17.52
C ARG A 257 -8.77 -12.52 18.57
N GLU A 258 -7.68 -11.87 18.19
CA GLU A 258 -6.55 -11.56 19.07
C GLU A 258 -6.79 -10.30 19.91
N THR A 259 -7.45 -9.29 19.35
CA THR A 259 -7.56 -7.94 19.93
C THR A 259 -8.97 -7.53 20.34
N GLY A 260 -10.00 -8.17 19.78
CA GLY A 260 -11.40 -7.77 19.91
C GLY A 260 -11.81 -6.55 19.09
N TYR A 261 -10.98 -6.06 18.16
CA TYR A 261 -11.30 -4.86 17.37
C TYR A 261 -12.29 -5.17 16.24
N ASP A 262 -13.37 -4.40 16.16
CA ASP A 262 -14.44 -4.54 15.16
C ASP A 262 -14.46 -3.43 14.09
N ARG A 263 -13.67 -2.37 14.29
CA ARG A 263 -13.58 -1.25 13.34
C ARG A 263 -12.41 -1.44 12.40
N VAL A 264 -12.66 -1.33 11.09
CA VAL A 264 -11.66 -1.52 10.03
C VAL A 264 -11.54 -0.26 9.19
N CYS A 265 -10.33 0.25 9.00
CA CYS A 265 -10.01 1.33 8.07
C CYS A 265 -9.31 0.76 6.84
N LEU A 266 -9.90 0.91 5.65
CA LEU A 266 -9.28 0.55 4.36
C LEU A 266 -8.64 1.80 3.75
N CYS A 267 -7.34 1.77 3.46
CA CYS A 267 -6.57 2.92 2.99
C CYS A 267 -5.28 2.53 2.25
N GLY A 268 -4.60 3.51 1.64
CA GLY A 268 -3.49 3.29 0.71
C GLY A 268 -3.96 3.30 -0.76
N GLY A 269 -3.04 3.61 -1.68
CA GLY A 269 -3.37 3.87 -3.08
C GLY A 269 -4.03 2.69 -3.81
N VAL A 270 -3.78 1.44 -3.39
CA VAL A 270 -4.38 0.26 -4.04
C VAL A 270 -5.89 0.18 -3.79
N PHE A 271 -6.42 0.76 -2.70
CA PHE A 271 -7.87 0.84 -2.48
C PHE A 271 -8.57 1.89 -3.35
N GLN A 272 -7.87 2.59 -4.24
CA GLN A 272 -8.50 3.31 -5.35
C GLN A 272 -9.12 2.35 -6.38
N ASN A 273 -8.71 1.08 -6.38
CA ASN A 273 -9.33 0.02 -7.15
C ASN A 273 -10.74 -0.25 -6.61
N ALA A 274 -11.76 0.14 -7.38
CA ALA A 274 -13.16 0.10 -6.97
C ALA A 274 -13.66 -1.34 -6.83
N LEU A 275 -13.17 -2.27 -7.65
CA LEU A 275 -13.49 -3.69 -7.53
C LEU A 275 -13.01 -4.27 -6.19
N LEU A 276 -11.73 -4.08 -5.86
CA LEU A 276 -11.13 -4.55 -4.61
C LEU A 276 -11.81 -3.90 -3.40
N LEU A 277 -12.02 -2.57 -3.45
CA LEU A 277 -12.68 -1.83 -2.38
C LEU A 277 -14.11 -2.34 -2.15
N GLY A 278 -14.89 -2.48 -3.23
CA GLY A 278 -16.27 -2.95 -3.18
C GLY A 278 -16.39 -4.38 -2.62
N GLN A 279 -15.52 -5.29 -3.08
CA GLN A 279 -15.48 -6.67 -2.58
C GLN A 279 -15.07 -6.72 -1.09
N SER A 280 -14.05 -5.96 -0.71
CA SER A 280 -13.55 -5.91 0.68
C SER A 280 -14.61 -5.34 1.63
N LEU A 281 -15.27 -4.24 1.24
CA LEU A 281 -16.38 -3.63 1.99
C LEU A 281 -17.52 -4.62 2.21
N SER A 282 -17.94 -5.31 1.15
CA SER A 282 -19.03 -6.29 1.21
C SER A 282 -18.67 -7.46 2.13
N LEU A 283 -17.50 -8.07 1.95
CA LEU A 283 -17.04 -9.21 2.73
C LEU A 283 -16.90 -8.88 4.22
N LEU A 284 -16.29 -7.75 4.56
CA LEU A 284 -16.09 -7.32 5.94
C LEU A 284 -17.41 -6.95 6.63
N ARG A 285 -18.28 -6.19 5.97
CA ARG A 285 -19.60 -5.81 6.54
C ARG A 285 -20.49 -7.03 6.78
N ASN A 286 -20.50 -7.99 5.85
CA ASN A 286 -21.22 -9.25 6.03
C ASN A 286 -20.66 -10.11 7.19
N ALA A 287 -19.39 -9.92 7.54
CA ALA A 287 -18.75 -10.56 8.70
C ALA A 287 -18.90 -9.75 10.02
N GLY A 288 -19.67 -8.66 9.99
CA GLY A 288 -20.02 -7.86 11.16
C GLY A 288 -18.99 -6.78 11.54
N PHE A 289 -18.07 -6.41 10.65
CA PHE A 289 -17.15 -5.30 10.90
C PHE A 289 -17.77 -3.94 10.57
N ASP A 290 -17.40 -2.92 11.34
CA ASP A 290 -17.65 -1.52 11.03
C ASP A 290 -16.52 -1.00 10.12
N VAL A 291 -16.81 -0.81 8.84
CA VAL A 291 -15.77 -0.53 7.83
C VAL A 291 -15.81 0.90 7.33
N TYR A 292 -14.66 1.55 7.40
CA TYR A 292 -14.40 2.94 7.03
C TYR A 292 -13.35 3.01 5.92
N THR A 293 -13.47 3.98 5.03
CA THR A 293 -12.48 4.32 3.98
C THR A 293 -12.53 5.83 3.73
N GLY A 294 -11.56 6.38 3.01
CA GLY A 294 -11.55 7.79 2.65
C GLY A 294 -12.74 8.17 1.77
N ASN A 295 -13.31 9.35 2.00
CA ASN A 295 -14.46 9.85 1.24
C ASN A 295 -14.19 11.28 0.73
N THR A 296 -13.92 12.20 1.65
CA THR A 296 -13.53 13.59 1.39
C THR A 296 -12.02 13.69 1.19
N VAL A 297 -11.27 12.88 1.93
CA VAL A 297 -9.82 12.84 1.86
C VAL A 297 -9.42 11.65 0.99
N PRO A 298 -8.49 11.82 0.02
CA PRO A 298 -8.01 10.70 -0.78
C PRO A 298 -7.43 9.59 0.09
N VAL A 299 -7.68 8.33 -0.29
CA VAL A 299 -7.09 7.16 0.36
C VAL A 299 -5.62 6.93 -0.01
N ASN A 300 -5.11 7.67 -1.00
CA ASN A 300 -3.70 7.63 -1.43
C ASN A 300 -2.87 8.70 -0.71
N ASP A 301 -1.62 8.88 -1.13
CA ASP A 301 -0.65 9.78 -0.51
C ASP A 301 -1.09 11.24 -0.40
N GLY A 302 -2.07 11.68 -1.21
CA GLY A 302 -2.70 12.99 -1.06
C GLY A 302 -3.37 13.20 0.30
N GLY A 303 -3.80 12.13 0.98
CA GLY A 303 -4.41 12.17 2.31
C GLY A 303 -3.44 12.04 3.48
N LEU A 304 -2.18 11.64 3.21
CA LEU A 304 -1.21 11.25 4.22
C LEU A 304 -0.95 12.33 5.29
N SER A 305 -0.90 13.60 4.85
CA SER A 305 -0.65 14.74 5.73
C SER A 305 -1.73 14.95 6.81
N LEU A 306 -2.97 14.50 6.58
CA LEU A 306 -4.02 14.54 7.60
C LEU A 306 -3.72 13.58 8.75
N GLY A 307 -3.34 12.34 8.41
CA GLY A 307 -2.98 11.33 9.40
C GLY A 307 -1.72 11.70 10.18
N GLN A 308 -0.71 12.24 9.47
CA GLN A 308 0.49 12.79 10.11
C GLN A 308 0.14 13.89 11.12
N ALA A 309 -0.77 14.81 10.77
CA ALA A 309 -1.21 15.86 11.68
C ALA A 309 -1.94 15.31 12.92
N LEU A 310 -2.81 14.29 12.77
CA LEU A 310 -3.48 13.66 13.90
C LEU A 310 -2.50 12.97 14.85
N ILE A 311 -1.53 12.22 14.31
CA ILE A 311 -0.50 11.54 15.10
C ILE A 311 0.41 12.57 15.79
N GLY A 312 0.80 13.62 15.07
CA GLY A 312 1.57 14.74 15.60
C GLY A 312 0.90 15.45 16.77
N GLN A 313 -0.42 15.65 16.68
CA GLN A 313 -1.20 16.26 17.76
C GLN A 313 -1.14 15.40 19.03
N MET A 314 -1.26 14.08 18.91
CA MET A 314 -1.26 13.16 20.06
C MET A 314 0.13 12.92 20.67
N THR A 315 1.21 13.24 19.93
CA THR A 315 2.59 13.06 20.40
C THR A 315 3.20 14.32 20.98
N GLY A 316 2.60 15.49 20.73
CA GLY A 316 3.02 16.79 21.25
C GLY A 316 2.31 17.26 22.52
N GLU A 317 1.33 16.50 23.03
CA GLU A 317 0.69 16.68 24.34
C GLU A 317 1.43 15.91 25.44
#